data_AF-D1CTW1-F1
#
_entry.id   AF-D1CTW1-F1
#
_cell.length_a   1.000
_cell.length_b   1.000
_cell.length_c   1.000
_cell.angle_alpha   90.00
_cell.angle_beta   90.00
_cell.angle_gamma   90.00
#
_symmetry.space_group_name_H-M   'P 1'
#
loop_
_entity.id
_entity.type
_entity.pdbx_description
1 polymer ?
#
loop_
_entity_poly.entity_id
_entity_poly.type
_entity_poly.pdbx_seq_one_letter_code
_entity_poly.pdbx_strand_id
1 'polypeptide(L)'
;TCWFIVPDILAMKDGPAMLTSLMKMGLQGDNLEQAYATLDRLHRVVHAQPLINYYEEETQDLERVPNIFIRLNSGGTVLSYSDLLLSIAVAQWKQVDARAEIHKLVDELNRIGTGFALSQDFVLKAGLMLADIASVGFKVENFTTQNMLALETNWPAIRSALLRTVELASTFGLNGQ
;
A
#
# COMPACT_ATOMS: atom_id res chain seq x y z
N THR A 1 -25.11 -25.60 -5.22
CA THR A 1 -23.77 -25.04 -4.90
C THR A 1 -23.78 -24.62 -3.45
N CYS A 2 -22.85 -25.14 -2.64
CA CYS A 2 -22.71 -24.81 -1.22
C CYS A 2 -21.48 -23.91 -1.05
N TRP A 3 -21.60 -22.87 -0.23
CA TRP A 3 -20.52 -21.90 0.02
C TRP A 3 -20.13 -21.93 1.49
N PHE A 4 -18.83 -21.90 1.76
CA PHE A 4 -18.27 -21.81 3.10
C PHE A 4 -17.63 -20.41 3.28
N ILE A 5 -17.93 -19.75 4.40
CA ILE A 5 -17.37 -18.43 4.73
C ILE A 5 -15.95 -18.67 5.24
N VAL A 6 -14.95 -18.31 4.43
CA VAL A 6 -13.53 -18.59 4.72
C VAL A 6 -13.08 -18.13 6.11
N PRO A 7 -13.44 -16.93 6.62
CA PRO A 7 -13.10 -16.50 7.98
C PRO A 7 -13.48 -17.49 9.09
N ASP A 8 -14.57 -18.26 8.92
CA ASP A 8 -15.05 -19.19 9.94
C ASP A 8 -14.06 -20.34 10.17
N ILE A 9 -13.16 -20.61 9.23
CA ILE A 9 -12.11 -21.63 9.39
C ILE A 9 -11.20 -21.34 10.58
N LEU A 10 -11.00 -20.05 10.92
CA LEU A 10 -10.09 -19.63 12.00
C LEU A 10 -10.58 -20.09 13.37
N ALA A 11 -11.91 -20.14 13.56
CA ALA A 11 -12.53 -20.59 14.81
C ALA A 11 -12.99 -22.06 14.74
N MET A 12 -12.86 -22.70 13.58
CA MET A 12 -13.37 -24.04 13.34
C MET A 12 -12.49 -25.11 14.00
N LYS A 13 -13.14 -26.00 14.76
CA LYS A 13 -12.52 -27.23 15.27
C LYS A 13 -12.55 -28.32 14.20
N ASP A 14 -11.50 -29.13 14.18
CA ASP A 14 -11.36 -30.25 13.26
C ASP A 14 -12.32 -31.41 13.57
N GLY A 15 -12.35 -32.41 12.67
CA GLY A 15 -13.03 -33.67 12.91
C GLY A 15 -14.57 -33.56 13.03
N PRO A 16 -15.21 -34.06 14.11
CA PRO A 16 -16.67 -34.15 14.22
C PRO A 16 -17.41 -32.82 14.12
N ALA A 17 -16.80 -31.72 14.58
CA ALA A 17 -17.40 -30.39 14.54
C ALA A 17 -17.53 -29.86 13.10
N MET A 18 -16.54 -30.15 12.26
CA MET A 18 -16.53 -29.83 10.84
C MET A 18 -17.61 -30.62 10.09
N LEU A 19 -17.68 -31.93 10.33
CA LEU A 19 -18.72 -32.79 9.73
C LEU A 19 -20.12 -32.34 10.14
N THR A 20 -20.32 -32.04 11.42
CA THR A 20 -21.62 -31.54 11.94
C THR A 20 -22.01 -30.23 11.26
N SER A 21 -21.06 -29.33 11.01
CA SER A 21 -21.31 -28.05 10.33
C SER A 21 -21.78 -28.26 8.89
N LEU A 22 -21.14 -29.17 8.16
CA LEU A 22 -21.52 -29.51 6.78
C LEU A 22 -22.89 -30.21 6.70
N MET A 23 -23.19 -31.11 7.65
CA MET A 23 -24.51 -31.74 7.74
C MET A 23 -25.63 -30.72 8.06
N LYS A 24 -25.35 -29.72 8.91
CA LYS A 24 -26.29 -28.61 9.19
C LYS A 24 -26.56 -27.74 7.96
N MET A 25 -25.62 -27.68 7.02
CA MET A 25 -25.80 -27.02 5.72
C MET A 25 -26.62 -27.88 4.72
N GLY A 26 -27.10 -29.05 5.15
CA GLY A 26 -27.95 -29.94 4.34
C GLY A 26 -27.17 -30.85 3.39
N LEU A 27 -25.84 -30.95 3.53
CA LEU A 27 -25.02 -31.81 2.69
C LEU A 27 -25.12 -33.28 3.13
N GLN A 28 -25.28 -34.18 2.15
CA GLN A 28 -25.41 -35.63 2.35
C GLN A 28 -24.73 -36.40 1.21
N GLY A 29 -24.43 -37.68 1.45
CA GLY A 29 -23.83 -38.58 0.46
C GLY A 29 -22.51 -38.05 -0.10
N ASP A 30 -22.26 -38.27 -1.39
CA ASP A 30 -21.02 -37.89 -2.08
C ASP A 30 -20.68 -36.40 -1.95
N ASN A 31 -21.70 -35.53 -1.89
CA ASN A 31 -21.51 -34.09 -1.72
C ASN A 31 -20.96 -33.73 -0.33
N LEU A 32 -21.36 -34.48 0.70
CA LEU A 32 -20.83 -34.30 2.05
C LEU A 32 -19.36 -34.74 2.12
N GLU A 33 -19.03 -35.87 1.51
CA GLU A 33 -17.65 -36.38 1.48
C GLU A 33 -16.70 -35.42 0.76
N GLN A 34 -17.10 -34.91 -0.41
CA GLN A 34 -16.30 -33.93 -1.16
C GLN A 34 -16.13 -32.60 -0.42
N ALA A 35 -17.21 -32.10 0.18
CA ALA A 35 -17.16 -30.87 0.97
C ALA A 35 -16.28 -31.03 2.22
N TYR A 36 -16.37 -32.19 2.89
CA TYR A 36 -15.55 -32.51 4.04
C TYR A 36 -14.07 -32.57 3.67
N ALA A 37 -13.70 -33.31 2.62
CA ALA A 37 -12.31 -33.40 2.16
C ALA A 37 -11.72 -32.02 1.79
N THR A 38 -12.54 -31.16 1.18
CA THR A 38 -12.13 -29.79 0.81
C THR A 38 -11.93 -28.91 2.04
N LEU A 39 -12.89 -28.92 2.96
CA LEU A 39 -12.86 -28.10 4.17
C LEU A 39 -11.76 -28.56 5.14
N ASP A 40 -11.54 -29.87 5.24
CA ASP A 40 -10.48 -30.46 6.03
C ASP A 40 -9.09 -30.08 5.48
N ARG A 41 -8.91 -30.11 4.15
CA ARG A 41 -7.68 -29.60 3.53
C ARG A 41 -7.45 -28.12 3.86
N LEU A 42 -8.49 -27.29 3.75
CA LEU A 42 -8.39 -25.86 4.09
C LEU A 42 -8.01 -25.67 5.57
N HIS A 43 -8.64 -26.42 6.47
CA HIS A 43 -8.34 -26.38 7.91
C HIS A 43 -6.89 -26.73 8.19
N ARG A 44 -6.38 -27.84 7.64
CA ARG A 44 -4.97 -28.26 7.83
C ARG A 44 -3.99 -27.21 7.31
N VAL A 45 -4.26 -26.61 6.14
CA VAL A 45 -3.42 -25.56 5.57
C VAL A 45 -3.34 -24.35 6.49
N VAL A 46 -4.45 -23.96 7.12
CA VAL A 46 -4.52 -22.78 7.98
C VAL A 46 -3.97 -23.04 9.39
N HIS A 47 -4.25 -24.21 9.99
CA HIS A 47 -3.96 -24.49 11.40
C HIS A 47 -2.71 -25.34 11.64
N ALA A 48 -2.36 -26.22 10.71
CA ALA A 48 -1.32 -27.24 10.95
C ALA A 48 -0.08 -27.08 10.08
N GLN A 49 -0.19 -26.46 8.90
CA GLN A 49 0.95 -26.27 8.02
C GLN A 49 1.64 -24.93 8.30
N PRO A 50 2.92 -24.91 8.70
CA PRO A 50 3.69 -23.68 8.88
C PRO A 50 4.14 -23.15 7.51
N LEU A 51 3.19 -22.73 6.68
CA LEU A 51 3.48 -22.18 5.34
C LEU A 51 3.97 -20.74 5.40
N ILE A 52 3.62 -20.02 6.47
CA ILE A 52 4.00 -18.63 6.67
C ILE A 52 5.22 -18.58 7.59
N ASN A 53 6.36 -18.20 7.04
CA ASN A 53 7.49 -17.78 7.85
C ASN A 53 7.26 -16.33 8.27
N TYR A 54 7.12 -16.10 9.56
CA TYR A 54 6.99 -14.76 10.14
C TYR A 54 8.11 -14.52 11.15
N TYR A 55 8.44 -13.25 11.31
CA TYR A 55 9.33 -12.76 12.35
C TYR A 55 8.63 -11.54 12.96
N GLU A 56 8.47 -11.54 14.28
CA GLU A 56 7.90 -10.40 15.00
C GLU A 56 9.01 -9.37 15.23
N GLU A 57 8.84 -8.17 14.67
CA GLU A 57 9.75 -7.06 14.92
C GLU A 57 9.25 -6.27 16.14
N GLU A 58 9.95 -6.43 17.26
CA GLU A 58 9.61 -5.76 18.52
C GLU A 58 9.98 -4.26 18.52
N THR A 59 10.89 -3.84 17.64
CA THR A 59 11.33 -2.44 17.55
C THR A 59 10.31 -1.60 16.78
N GLN A 60 9.81 -0.53 17.38
CA GLN A 60 8.96 0.47 16.69
C GLN A 60 9.76 1.47 15.84
N ASP A 61 10.86 1.01 15.24
CA ASP A 61 11.69 1.84 14.38
C ASP A 61 11.11 1.85 12.96
N LEU A 62 10.43 2.93 12.61
CA LEU A 62 9.86 3.14 11.28
C LEU A 62 10.92 3.15 10.17
N GLU A 63 12.20 3.45 10.47
CA GLU A 63 13.28 3.38 9.47
C GLU A 63 13.68 1.95 9.14
N ARG A 64 13.44 0.98 10.05
CA ARG A 64 13.71 -0.44 9.78
C ARG A 64 12.68 -1.08 8.86
N VAL A 65 11.44 -0.60 8.86
CA VAL A 65 10.36 -1.17 8.06
C VAL A 65 10.71 -1.16 6.56
N PRO A 66 11.09 -0.01 5.94
CA PRO A 66 11.52 0.00 4.53
C PRO A 66 12.70 -0.93 4.26
N ASN A 67 13.67 -1.02 5.17
CA ASN A 67 14.86 -1.88 5.02
C ASN A 67 14.50 -3.37 5.01
N ILE A 68 13.57 -3.81 5.87
CA ILE A 68 13.03 -5.18 5.87
C ILE A 68 12.30 -5.45 4.55
N PHE A 69 11.45 -4.51 4.11
CA PHE A 69 10.72 -4.64 2.86
C PHE A 69 11.62 -4.73 1.63
N ILE A 70 12.63 -3.86 1.52
CA ILE A 70 13.60 -3.89 0.43
C ILE A 70 14.36 -5.22 0.43
N ARG A 71 14.80 -5.70 1.61
CA ARG A 71 15.53 -6.97 1.71
C ARG A 71 14.67 -8.17 1.29
N LEU A 72 13.40 -8.24 1.70
CA LEU A 72 12.49 -9.30 1.30
C LEU A 72 12.11 -9.22 -0.19
N ASN A 73 11.92 -8.02 -0.72
CA ASN A 73 11.59 -7.81 -2.15
C ASN A 73 12.83 -7.87 -3.06
N SER A 74 14.05 -7.92 -2.51
CA SER A 74 15.29 -7.97 -3.31
C SER A 74 15.44 -9.24 -4.15
N GLY A 75 14.67 -10.29 -3.84
CA GLY A 75 14.55 -11.49 -4.69
C GLY A 75 13.57 -11.35 -5.87
N GLY A 76 12.84 -10.23 -5.97
CA GLY A 76 11.82 -9.94 -6.99
C GLY A 76 11.95 -8.52 -7.55
N THR A 77 10.83 -7.83 -7.78
CA THR A 77 10.84 -6.43 -8.27
C THR A 77 11.30 -5.48 -7.16
N VAL A 78 12.42 -4.79 -7.38
CA VAL A 78 12.98 -3.84 -6.43
C VAL A 78 12.05 -2.63 -6.30
N LEU A 79 11.44 -2.48 -5.13
CA LEU A 79 10.76 -1.23 -4.74
C LEU A 79 11.80 -0.23 -4.26
N SER A 80 11.70 1.02 -4.70
CA SER A 80 12.60 2.05 -4.20
C SER A 80 12.19 2.46 -2.77
N TYR A 81 13.17 2.89 -1.97
CA TYR A 81 12.92 3.44 -0.63
C TYR A 81 11.89 4.58 -0.65
N SER A 82 11.92 5.41 -1.70
CA SER A 82 10.95 6.48 -1.91
C SER A 82 9.54 5.96 -2.16
N ASP A 83 9.36 4.87 -2.90
CA ASP A 83 8.05 4.27 -3.14
C ASP A 83 7.44 3.70 -1.85
N LEU A 84 8.28 3.12 -1.00
CA LEU A 84 7.87 2.63 0.32
C LEU A 84 7.41 3.78 1.23
N LEU A 85 8.19 4.85 1.33
CA LEU A 85 7.79 6.02 2.13
C LEU A 85 6.55 6.69 1.56
N LEU A 86 6.46 6.82 0.24
CA LEU A 86 5.26 7.34 -0.42
C LEU A 86 4.04 6.48 -0.10
N SER A 87 4.16 5.15 -0.13
CA SER A 87 3.03 4.25 0.18
C SER A 87 2.52 4.41 1.62
N ILE A 88 3.44 4.64 2.57
CA ILE A 88 3.11 4.88 3.98
C ILE A 88 2.52 6.28 4.17
N ALA A 89 3.06 7.29 3.48
CA ALA A 89 2.63 8.68 3.53
C ALA A 89 1.20 8.87 3.02
N VAL A 90 0.94 8.31 1.83
CA VAL A 90 -0.33 8.40 1.12
C VAL A 90 -1.45 7.69 1.87
N ALA A 91 -1.13 6.60 2.59
CA ALA A 91 -2.11 5.87 3.40
C ALA A 91 -2.64 6.68 4.61
N GLN A 92 -1.97 7.77 4.99
CA GLN A 92 -2.36 8.60 6.14
C GLN A 92 -3.34 9.73 5.78
N TRP A 93 -3.55 10.01 4.48
CA TRP A 93 -4.52 11.00 4.01
C TRP A 93 -5.94 10.49 4.24
N LYS A 94 -6.84 11.38 4.66
CA LYS A 94 -8.18 10.98 5.12
C LYS A 94 -9.30 11.43 4.21
N GLN A 95 -9.12 12.53 3.49
CA GLN A 95 -10.16 13.20 2.71
C GLN A 95 -9.99 12.91 1.22
N VAL A 96 -8.74 12.79 0.76
CA VAL A 96 -8.44 12.64 -0.67
C VAL A 96 -7.60 11.39 -0.89
N ASP A 97 -7.86 10.69 -2.01
CA ASP A 97 -6.98 9.62 -2.47
C ASP A 97 -5.65 10.23 -2.94
N ALA A 98 -4.68 10.29 -2.03
CA ALA A 98 -3.39 10.90 -2.31
C ALA A 98 -2.64 10.17 -3.43
N ARG A 99 -2.84 8.86 -3.60
CA ARG A 99 -2.19 8.10 -4.67
C ARG A 99 -2.68 8.59 -6.01
N ALA A 100 -4.00 8.65 -6.17
CA ALA A 100 -4.62 9.14 -7.40
C ALA A 100 -4.23 10.59 -7.71
N GLU A 101 -4.23 11.46 -6.69
CA GLU A 101 -3.88 12.88 -6.87
C GLU A 101 -2.42 13.10 -7.25
N ILE A 102 -1.48 12.39 -6.60
CA ILE A 102 -0.05 12.49 -6.93
C ILE A 102 0.21 11.97 -8.34
N HIS A 103 -0.35 10.82 -8.70
CA HIS A 103 -0.22 10.28 -10.07
C HIS A 103 -0.78 11.25 -11.11
N LYS A 104 -1.96 11.78 -10.86
CA LYS A 104 -2.60 12.76 -11.74
C LYS A 104 -1.74 14.01 -11.90
N LEU A 105 -1.18 14.52 -10.81
CA LEU A 105 -0.31 15.69 -10.86
C LEU A 105 0.99 15.41 -11.63
N VAL A 106 1.63 14.27 -11.41
CA VAL A 106 2.81 13.85 -12.17
C VAL A 106 2.50 13.79 -13.68
N ASP A 107 1.39 13.17 -14.05
CA ASP A 107 0.95 13.08 -15.44
C ASP A 107 0.68 14.47 -16.05
N GLU A 108 0.04 15.36 -15.30
CA GLU A 108 -0.24 16.73 -15.73
C GLU A 108 1.05 17.52 -15.92
N LEU A 109 1.98 17.47 -14.96
CA LEU A 109 3.25 18.20 -15.05
C LEU A 109 4.09 17.71 -16.24
N ASN A 110 4.15 16.40 -16.45
CA ASN A 110 4.93 15.82 -17.54
C ASN A 110 4.30 16.01 -18.92
N ARG A 111 3.04 16.45 -19.01
CA ARG A 111 2.38 16.83 -20.27
C ARG A 111 2.60 18.30 -20.66
N ILE A 112 3.19 19.11 -19.78
CA ILE A 112 3.44 20.52 -20.06
C ILE A 112 4.60 20.66 -21.07
N GLY A 113 4.40 21.52 -22.08
CA GLY A 113 5.44 21.87 -23.05
C GLY A 113 5.84 20.70 -23.95
N THR A 114 7.15 20.47 -24.07
CA THR A 114 7.71 19.31 -24.80
C THR A 114 7.80 18.04 -23.94
N GLY A 115 7.32 18.13 -22.69
CA GLY A 115 7.35 17.05 -21.72
C GLY A 115 8.50 17.18 -20.73
N PHE A 116 8.20 16.87 -19.47
CA PHE A 116 9.17 16.72 -18.39
C PHE A 116 9.27 15.24 -17.98
N ALA A 117 10.30 14.91 -17.21
CA ALA A 117 10.52 13.59 -16.63
C ALA A 117 10.46 13.65 -15.08
N LEU A 118 9.46 14.34 -14.54
CA LEU A 118 9.27 14.47 -13.10
C LEU A 118 8.67 13.18 -12.53
N SER A 119 9.24 12.70 -11.43
CA SER A 119 8.79 11.50 -10.73
C SER A 119 7.80 11.83 -9.62
N GLN A 120 7.11 10.80 -9.10
CA GLN A 120 6.29 10.92 -7.89
C GLN A 120 7.13 11.35 -6.69
N ASP A 121 8.36 10.83 -6.58
CA ASP A 121 9.34 11.23 -5.57
C ASP A 121 9.65 12.73 -5.62
N PHE A 122 9.83 13.30 -6.82
CA PHE A 122 10.03 14.74 -6.98
C PHE A 122 8.83 15.54 -6.49
N VAL A 123 7.62 15.19 -6.94
CA VAL A 123 6.39 15.89 -6.56
C VAL A 123 6.17 15.84 -5.06
N LEU A 124 6.41 14.70 -4.42
CA LEU A 124 6.24 14.56 -2.98
C LEU A 124 7.29 15.36 -2.21
N LYS A 125 8.56 15.32 -2.62
CA LYS A 125 9.63 16.15 -2.03
C LYS A 125 9.31 17.63 -2.11
N ALA A 126 8.86 18.09 -3.28
CA ALA A 126 8.46 19.47 -3.46
C ALA A 126 7.23 19.82 -2.60
N GLY A 127 6.26 18.91 -2.47
CA GLY A 127 5.11 19.09 -1.60
C GLY A 127 5.49 19.25 -0.12
N LEU A 128 6.36 18.38 0.40
CA LEU A 128 6.85 18.47 1.78
C LEU A 128 7.58 19.80 2.02
N MET A 129 8.45 20.20 1.08
CA MET A 129 9.15 21.48 1.14
C MET A 129 8.18 22.67 1.15
N LEU A 130 7.18 22.67 0.28
CA LEU A 130 6.19 23.75 0.16
C LEU A 130 5.20 23.79 1.32
N ALA A 131 5.00 22.68 2.02
CA ALA A 131 4.18 22.60 3.22
C ALA A 131 4.92 23.04 4.50
N ASP A 132 6.20 23.44 4.40
CA ASP A 132 7.09 23.73 5.53
C ASP A 132 7.28 22.52 6.47
N ILE A 133 7.21 21.32 5.90
CA ILE A 133 7.34 20.06 6.60
C ILE A 133 8.78 19.57 6.44
N ALA A 134 9.62 20.04 7.37
CA ALA A 134 10.96 19.54 7.66
C ALA A 134 12.09 19.84 6.63
N SER A 135 13.31 19.55 7.08
CA SER A 135 14.56 19.81 6.36
C SER A 135 14.63 19.06 5.03
N VAL A 136 15.38 19.61 4.07
CA VAL A 136 15.65 19.12 2.70
C VAL A 136 15.91 17.60 2.56
N GLY A 137 16.23 16.88 3.65
CA GLY A 137 16.33 15.43 3.67
C GLY A 137 14.96 14.73 3.71
N PHE A 138 14.61 14.05 2.62
CA PHE A 138 13.44 13.16 2.54
C PHE A 138 13.64 11.91 3.40
N LYS A 139 13.27 11.99 4.68
CA LYS A 139 13.46 10.93 5.67
C LYS A 139 12.13 10.48 6.25
N VAL A 140 12.13 9.29 6.86
CA VAL A 140 10.93 8.66 7.46
C VAL A 140 10.30 9.55 8.53
N GLU A 141 11.13 10.27 9.29
CA GLU A 141 10.72 11.23 10.31
C GLU A 141 9.83 12.37 9.77
N ASN A 142 9.86 12.66 8.47
CA ASN A 142 9.00 13.68 7.86
C ASN A 142 7.57 13.18 7.60
N PHE A 143 7.33 11.86 7.65
CA PHE A 143 6.06 11.21 7.28
C PHE A 143 5.17 10.87 8.48
N THR A 144 5.14 11.75 9.48
CA THR A 144 4.21 11.63 10.61
C THR A 144 2.78 11.96 10.21
N THR A 145 1.80 11.47 10.97
CA THR A 145 0.37 11.76 10.74
C THR A 145 0.08 13.25 10.72
N GLN A 146 0.71 14.01 11.61
CA GLN A 146 0.55 15.46 11.67
C GLN A 146 1.04 16.12 10.39
N ASN A 147 2.21 15.71 9.90
CA ASN A 147 2.80 16.22 8.67
C ASN A 147 1.96 15.84 7.45
N MET A 148 1.48 14.59 7.35
CA MET A 148 0.65 14.17 6.23
C MET A 148 -0.68 14.92 6.18
N LEU A 149 -1.28 15.23 7.33
CA LEU A 149 -2.48 16.07 7.39
C LEU A 149 -2.20 17.52 6.97
N ALA A 150 -1.06 18.09 7.36
CA ALA A 150 -0.65 19.42 6.90
C ALA A 150 -0.40 19.44 5.38
N LEU A 151 0.23 18.38 4.85
CA LEU A 151 0.43 18.21 3.41
C LEU A 151 -0.90 18.08 2.66
N GLU A 152 -1.83 17.25 3.14
CA GLU A 152 -3.18 17.09 2.56
C GLU A 152 -3.95 18.42 2.56
N THR A 153 -3.87 19.17 3.66
CA THR A 153 -4.52 20.48 3.79
C THR A 153 -3.97 21.50 2.80
N ASN A 154 -2.64 21.53 2.62
CA ASN A 154 -1.95 22.47 1.74
C ASN A 154 -1.90 22.01 0.27
N TRP A 155 -2.33 20.77 -0.01
CA TRP A 155 -2.20 20.13 -1.32
C TRP A 155 -2.74 20.96 -2.49
N PRO A 156 -3.93 21.61 -2.42
CA PRO A 156 -4.42 22.41 -3.53
C PRO A 156 -3.51 23.57 -3.90
N ALA A 157 -2.91 24.23 -2.91
CA ALA A 157 -1.96 25.32 -3.12
C ALA A 157 -0.64 24.82 -3.70
N ILE A 158 -0.12 23.71 -3.17
CA ILE A 158 1.09 23.03 -3.65
C ILE A 158 0.93 22.63 -5.12
N ARG A 159 -0.18 21.97 -5.46
CA ARG A 159 -0.50 21.55 -6.83
C ARG A 159 -0.50 22.74 -7.79
N SER A 160 -1.17 23.83 -7.41
CA SER A 160 -1.24 25.06 -8.21
C SER A 160 0.14 25.69 -8.41
N ALA A 161 0.97 25.73 -7.37
CA ALA A 161 2.33 26.27 -7.43
C ALA A 161 3.23 25.44 -8.36
N LEU A 162 3.16 24.11 -8.27
CA LEU A 162 3.95 23.21 -9.11
C LEU A 162 3.57 23.34 -10.59
N LEU A 163 2.28 23.33 -10.91
CA LEU A 163 1.80 23.51 -12.29
C LEU A 163 2.31 24.82 -12.88
N ARG A 164 2.10 25.95 -12.20
CA ARG A 164 2.55 27.27 -12.67
C ARG A 164 4.07 27.34 -12.84
N THR A 165 4.82 26.70 -11.94
CA THR A 165 6.28 26.68 -12.01
C THR A 165 6.77 25.92 -13.24
N VAL A 166 6.17 24.77 -13.53
CA VAL A 166 6.52 23.95 -14.71
C VAL A 166 6.06 24.62 -16.01
N GLU A 167 4.89 25.26 -16.02
CA GLU A 167 4.42 26.11 -17.12
C GLU A 167 5.43 27.24 -17.42
N LEU A 168 5.87 27.96 -16.38
CA LEU A 168 6.86 29.02 -16.51
C LEU A 168 8.20 28.48 -17.02
N ALA A 169 8.69 27.37 -16.45
CA ALA A 169 9.91 26.72 -16.90
C ALA A 169 9.84 26.36 -18.40
N SER A 170 8.71 25.81 -18.85
CA SER A 170 8.48 25.50 -20.25
C SER A 170 8.46 26.76 -21.13
N THR A 171 7.94 27.89 -20.64
CA THR A 171 7.94 29.15 -21.42
C THR A 171 9.35 29.72 -21.60
N PHE A 172 10.28 29.41 -20.68
CA PHE A 172 11.70 29.72 -20.82
C PHE A 172 12.47 28.72 -21.70
N GLY A 173 11.78 27.73 -22.28
CA GLY A 173 12.38 26.71 -23.14
C GLY A 173 13.05 25.56 -22.38
N LEU A 174 12.86 25.46 -21.06
CA LEU A 174 13.33 24.30 -20.29
C LEU A 174 12.46 23.08 -20.58
N ASN A 175 13.08 21.90 -20.60
CA ASN A 175 12.42 20.62 -20.80
C ASN A 175 13.08 19.53 -19.94
N GLY A 176 12.58 18.30 -20.02
CA GLY A 176 13.07 17.17 -19.22
C GLY A 176 14.34 16.46 -19.72
N GLN A 177 15.11 17.03 -20.65
CA GLN A 177 16.35 16.43 -21.18
C GLN A 177 17.60 16.86 -20.42
#